data_AF-A0A376Y874-F1
#
_entry.id   AF-A0A376Y874-F1
#
_cell.length_a   1.000
_cell.length_b   1.000
_cell.length_c   1.000
_cell.angle_alpha   90.00
_cell.angle_beta   90.00
_cell.angle_gamma   90.00
#
_symmetry.space_group_name_H-M   'P 1'
#
loop_
_entity.id
_entity.type
_entity.pdbx_description
1 polymer ?
#
loop_
_entity_poly.entity_id
_entity_poly.type
_entity_poly.pdbx_seq_one_letter_code
_entity_poly.pdbx_strand_id
1 'polypeptide(L)'
;MNTVTITDLARENVRNLTPYQSARRLGGNGDVWLNANEYPTAVEFQLTQQTLNRYPECQPKAVIENYAQYAGVKPEQVLVSRGADEGIELLIRAFANRVKTPSSTARQRTACTASALKPLASSAALCRRWKTGNWTYRAFPTSWTA
;
A
#
# COMPACT_ATOMS: atom_id res chain seq x y z
N MET A 1 1.80 -21.37 -35.39
CA MET A 1 2.28 -20.15 -34.72
C MET A 1 1.85 -20.23 -33.27
N ASN A 2 2.77 -20.20 -32.30
CA ASN A 2 2.38 -20.15 -30.89
C ASN A 2 1.80 -18.77 -30.58
N THR A 3 0.55 -18.73 -30.15
CA THR A 3 -0.13 -17.49 -29.73
C THR A 3 0.18 -17.23 -28.27
N VAL A 4 0.82 -16.10 -27.97
CA VAL A 4 1.01 -15.60 -26.60
C VAL A 4 -0.23 -14.80 -26.21
N THR A 5 -0.82 -15.11 -25.04
CA THR A 5 -1.98 -14.38 -24.52
C THR A 5 -1.55 -13.24 -23.59
N ILE A 6 -2.42 -12.26 -23.37
CA ILE A 6 -2.16 -11.18 -22.39
C ILE A 6 -1.98 -11.74 -20.98
N THR A 7 -2.67 -12.83 -20.64
CA THR A 7 -2.53 -13.51 -19.35
C THR A 7 -1.12 -14.03 -19.14
N ASP A 8 -0.45 -14.51 -20.20
CA ASP A 8 0.93 -15.01 -20.11
C ASP A 8 1.95 -13.91 -19.78
N LEU A 9 1.62 -12.65 -20.07
CA LEU A 9 2.44 -11.49 -19.73
C LEU A 9 2.29 -11.08 -18.25
N ALA A 10 1.24 -11.54 -17.57
CA ALA A 10 1.00 -11.21 -16.17
C ALA A 10 1.92 -12.03 -15.24
N ARG A 11 2.38 -11.38 -14.16
CA ARG A 11 3.18 -12.04 -13.13
C ARG A 11 2.40 -13.23 -12.55
N GLU A 12 3.10 -14.32 -12.27
CA GLU A 12 2.50 -15.53 -11.70
C GLU A 12 1.72 -15.24 -10.40
N ASN A 13 2.27 -14.42 -9.50
CA ASN A 13 1.59 -14.04 -8.28
C ASN A 13 0.30 -13.23 -8.51
N VAL A 14 0.19 -12.52 -9.63
CA VAL A 14 -1.03 -11.79 -10.02
C VAL A 14 -2.06 -12.73 -10.65
N ARG A 15 -1.61 -13.75 -11.40
CA ARG A 15 -2.50 -14.77 -11.96
C ARG A 15 -3.14 -15.65 -10.87
N ASN A 16 -2.39 -15.94 -9.81
CA ASN A 16 -2.81 -16.88 -8.78
C ASN A 16 -3.49 -16.23 -7.57
N LEU A 17 -3.46 -14.89 -7.43
CA LEU A 17 -4.10 -14.23 -6.30
C LEU A 17 -5.62 -14.28 -6.42
N THR A 18 -6.29 -14.47 -5.30
CA THR A 18 -7.73 -14.21 -5.20
C THR A 18 -7.93 -12.74 -4.83
N PRO A 19 -8.63 -11.94 -5.65
CA PRO A 19 -8.82 -10.53 -5.35
C PRO A 19 -9.75 -10.37 -4.14
N TYR A 20 -9.51 -9.30 -3.37
CA TYR A 20 -10.43 -8.89 -2.32
C TYR A 20 -11.85 -8.67 -2.88
N GLN A 21 -12.86 -9.07 -2.10
CA GLN A 21 -14.28 -8.88 -2.42
C GLN A 21 -14.88 -7.89 -1.43
N SER A 22 -15.24 -6.71 -1.91
CA SER A 22 -15.95 -5.72 -1.10
C SER A 22 -17.43 -6.07 -0.97
N ALA A 23 -18.09 -5.50 0.04
CA ALA A 23 -19.52 -5.66 0.29
C ALA A 23 -20.38 -5.40 -0.96
N ARG A 24 -20.04 -4.38 -1.77
CA ARG A 24 -20.71 -4.08 -3.04
C ARG A 24 -20.57 -5.18 -4.10
N ARG A 25 -19.43 -5.89 -4.13
CA ARG A 25 -19.17 -6.95 -5.10
C ARG A 25 -19.89 -8.25 -4.76
N LEU A 26 -20.11 -8.49 -3.47
CA LEU A 26 -20.88 -9.63 -2.97
C LEU A 26 -22.40 -9.45 -3.16
N GLY A 27 -22.84 -8.24 -3.53
CA GLY A 27 -24.23 -7.95 -3.86
C GLY A 27 -25.14 -7.92 -2.64
N GLY A 28 -26.44 -7.77 -2.92
CA GLY A 28 -27.53 -7.67 -1.95
C GLY A 28 -28.66 -6.86 -2.57
N ASN A 29 -29.90 -7.34 -2.46
CA ASN A 29 -31.10 -6.57 -2.75
C ASN A 29 -31.76 -6.28 -1.42
N GLY A 30 -31.93 -5.01 -1.07
CA GLY A 30 -32.58 -4.63 0.17
C GLY A 30 -32.56 -3.14 0.43
N ASP A 31 -33.41 -2.70 1.35
CA ASP A 31 -33.54 -1.30 1.75
C ASP A 31 -32.68 -0.97 2.98
N VAL A 32 -32.09 -1.98 3.63
CA VAL A 32 -31.29 -1.86 4.85
C VAL A 32 -29.87 -2.36 4.59
N TRP A 33 -28.89 -1.45 4.69
CA TRP A 33 -27.50 -1.69 4.36
C TRP A 33 -26.61 -1.60 5.60
N LEU A 34 -26.22 -2.75 6.17
CA LEU A 34 -25.41 -2.86 7.40
C LEU A 34 -24.18 -3.77 7.20
N ASN A 35 -23.57 -3.74 6.02
CA ASN A 35 -22.52 -4.68 5.60
C ASN A 35 -21.13 -4.03 5.37
N ALA A 36 -21.04 -2.69 5.38
CA ALA A 36 -19.81 -1.96 5.03
C ALA A 36 -19.31 -0.99 6.12
N ASN A 37 -19.92 -0.99 7.32
CA ASN A 37 -19.60 -0.07 8.41
C ASN A 37 -19.67 1.42 8.03
N GLU A 38 -20.48 1.78 7.03
CA GLU A 38 -20.73 3.16 6.65
C GLU A 38 -21.63 3.84 7.69
N TYR A 39 -21.46 5.15 7.88
CA TYR A 39 -22.42 5.93 8.66
C TYR A 39 -23.77 5.98 7.92
N PRO A 40 -24.92 5.73 8.59
CA PRO A 40 -26.20 5.47 7.91
C PRO A 40 -26.81 6.70 7.22
N THR A 41 -26.42 7.92 7.60
CA THR A 41 -27.04 9.15 7.12
C THR A 41 -26.05 9.95 6.28
N ALA A 42 -26.43 10.36 5.06
CA ALA A 42 -25.59 11.21 4.23
C ALA A 42 -25.38 12.59 4.88
N VAL A 43 -24.14 13.06 4.91
CA VAL A 43 -23.78 14.41 5.36
C VAL A 43 -23.42 15.23 4.12
N GLU A 44 -24.06 16.38 3.96
CA GLU A 44 -23.88 17.23 2.79
C GLU A 44 -22.61 18.08 2.87
N PHE A 45 -21.89 18.14 1.75
CA PHE A 45 -20.75 19.04 1.54
C PHE A 45 -20.82 19.64 0.14
N GLN A 46 -20.40 20.90 -0.01
CA GLN A 46 -20.35 21.60 -1.30
C GLN A 46 -18.91 21.91 -1.67
N LEU A 47 -18.61 21.91 -2.98
CA LEU A 47 -17.29 22.30 -3.48
C LEU A 47 -17.07 23.80 -3.28
N THR A 48 -16.00 24.16 -2.60
CA THR A 48 -15.65 25.57 -2.32
C THR A 48 -14.55 26.11 -3.23
N GLN A 49 -13.75 25.25 -3.86
CA GLN A 49 -12.64 25.62 -4.73
C GLN A 49 -12.95 25.34 -6.20
N GLN A 50 -12.71 26.32 -7.07
CA GLN A 50 -13.00 26.26 -8.52
C GLN A 50 -11.74 26.14 -9.39
N THR A 51 -10.67 25.55 -8.86
CA THR A 51 -9.34 25.44 -9.49
C THR A 51 -9.06 24.06 -10.08
N LEU A 52 -10.10 23.36 -10.53
CA LEU A 52 -10.04 21.96 -10.97
C LEU A 52 -9.13 21.71 -12.20
N ASN A 53 -8.75 22.75 -12.93
CA ASN A 53 -7.82 22.69 -14.06
C ASN A 53 -6.34 22.69 -13.65
N ARG A 54 -6.04 22.75 -12.35
CA ARG A 54 -4.68 22.74 -11.80
C ARG A 54 -4.49 21.54 -10.88
N TYR A 55 -3.26 21.01 -10.87
CA TYR A 55 -2.90 19.99 -9.91
C TYR A 55 -2.97 20.56 -8.49
N PRO A 56 -3.50 19.79 -7.52
CA PRO A 56 -3.45 20.17 -6.11
C PRO A 56 -2.04 20.01 -5.57
N GLU A 57 -1.85 20.47 -4.33
CA GLU A 57 -0.66 20.12 -3.54
C GLU A 57 -0.59 18.60 -3.30
N CYS A 58 0.63 18.06 -3.19
CA CYS A 58 0.84 16.63 -2.89
C CYS A 58 0.25 16.23 -1.51
N GLN A 59 0.35 17.13 -0.54
CA GLN A 59 -0.23 17.01 0.79
C GLN A 59 -0.93 18.34 1.11
N PRO A 60 -2.25 18.47 0.86
CA PRO A 60 -2.97 19.72 1.07
C PRO A 60 -2.83 20.23 2.50
N LYS A 61 -2.15 21.37 2.66
CA LYS A 61 -1.77 21.90 3.99
C LYS A 61 -2.95 22.02 4.95
N ALA A 62 -4.08 22.56 4.47
CA ALA A 62 -5.29 22.73 5.28
C ALA A 62 -5.84 21.39 5.82
N VAL A 63 -5.76 20.30 5.05
CA VAL A 63 -6.22 18.97 5.49
C VAL A 63 -5.30 18.43 6.59
N ILE A 64 -3.98 18.57 6.40
CA ILE A 64 -2.97 18.11 7.36
C ILE A 64 -3.11 18.86 8.69
N GLU A 65 -3.19 20.19 8.66
CA GLU A 65 -3.28 21.02 9.87
C GLU A 65 -4.58 20.74 10.63
N ASN A 66 -5.72 20.67 9.93
CA ASN A 66 -7.01 20.38 10.56
C ASN A 66 -7.04 18.97 11.19
N TYR A 67 -6.48 17.97 10.51
CA TYR A 67 -6.45 16.60 11.04
C TYR A 67 -5.47 16.47 12.22
N ALA A 68 -4.30 17.11 12.14
CA ALA A 68 -3.33 17.14 13.23
C ALA A 68 -3.93 17.78 14.49
N GLN A 69 -4.66 18.88 14.33
CA GLN A 69 -5.40 19.52 15.42
C GLN A 69 -6.47 18.60 16.01
N TYR A 70 -7.28 17.95 15.18
CA TYR A 70 -8.29 16.99 15.62
C TYR A 70 -7.69 15.82 16.41
N ALA A 71 -6.58 15.27 15.93
CA ALA A 71 -5.92 14.11 16.54
C ALA A 71 -4.96 14.46 17.70
N GLY A 72 -4.68 15.74 17.96
CA GLY A 72 -3.76 16.17 19.02
C GLY A 72 -2.30 15.84 18.75
N VAL A 73 -1.88 15.81 17.48
CA VAL A 73 -0.50 15.50 17.04
C VAL A 73 0.11 16.66 16.27
N LYS A 74 1.41 16.60 15.98
CA LYS A 74 2.06 17.63 15.16
C LYS A 74 1.80 17.41 13.67
N PRO A 75 1.69 18.47 12.84
CA PRO A 75 1.49 18.35 11.40
C PRO A 75 2.51 17.45 10.70
N GLU A 76 3.78 17.47 11.11
CA GLU A 76 4.85 16.64 10.55
C GLU A 76 4.72 15.13 10.86
N GLN A 77 3.78 14.76 11.74
CA GLN A 77 3.46 13.36 12.06
C GLN A 77 2.26 12.83 11.25
N VAL A 78 1.67 13.66 10.38
CA VAL A 78 0.47 13.33 9.61
C VAL A 78 0.83 13.20 8.13
N LEU A 79 0.29 12.16 7.49
CA LEU A 79 0.32 11.96 6.05
C LEU A 79 -1.11 11.63 5.59
N VAL A 80 -1.60 12.32 4.57
CA VAL A 80 -2.89 12.02 3.94
C VAL A 80 -2.69 11.20 2.66
N SER A 81 -3.53 10.18 2.51
CA SER A 81 -3.56 9.26 1.36
C SER A 81 -5.01 8.96 0.97
N ARG A 82 -5.21 8.20 -0.11
CA ARG A 82 -6.52 7.73 -0.57
C ARG A 82 -7.05 6.61 0.33
N GLY A 83 -7.56 7.01 1.50
CA GLY A 83 -8.06 6.11 2.53
C GLY A 83 -6.92 5.32 3.20
N ALA A 84 -7.31 4.46 4.15
CA ALA A 84 -6.38 3.65 4.92
C ALA A 84 -5.68 2.56 4.07
N ASP A 85 -6.31 2.09 2.99
CA ASP A 85 -5.75 1.07 2.09
C ASP A 85 -4.43 1.51 1.47
N GLU A 86 -4.33 2.76 1.01
CA GLU A 86 -3.07 3.29 0.48
C GLU A 86 -2.02 3.45 1.59
N GLY A 87 -2.43 3.78 2.82
CA GLY A 87 -1.54 3.78 3.98
C GLY A 87 -0.89 2.40 4.21
N ILE A 88 -1.68 1.32 4.13
CA ILE A 88 -1.19 -0.06 4.22
C ILE A 88 -0.22 -0.37 3.07
N GLU A 89 -0.54 0.02 1.84
CA GLU A 89 0.35 -0.17 0.68
C GLU A 89 1.68 0.56 0.89
N LEU A 90 1.66 1.83 1.29
CA LEU A 90 2.86 2.63 1.50
C LEU A 90 3.76 2.02 2.58
N LEU A 91 3.19 1.53 3.68
CA LEU A 91 3.94 0.85 4.73
C LEU A 91 4.60 -0.43 4.20
N ILE A 92 3.87 -1.30 3.49
CA ILE A 92 4.44 -2.51 2.89
C ILE A 92 5.51 -2.13 1.87
N ARG A 93 5.27 -1.15 1.03
CA ARG A 93 6.18 -0.73 -0.04
C ARG A 93 7.48 -0.13 0.49
N ALA A 94 7.41 0.65 1.57
CA ALA A 94 8.58 1.32 2.15
C ALA A 94 9.43 0.37 3.01
N PHE A 95 8.79 -0.53 3.76
CA PHE A 95 9.49 -1.30 4.80
C PHE A 95 9.61 -2.80 4.50
N ALA A 96 8.76 -3.37 3.64
CA ALA A 96 8.85 -4.78 3.30
C ALA A 96 9.74 -5.00 2.07
N ASN A 97 10.81 -5.78 2.25
CA ASN A 97 11.61 -6.27 1.13
C ASN A 97 10.77 -7.25 0.31
N ARG A 98 10.81 -7.12 -1.03
CA ARG A 98 10.20 -8.14 -1.89
C ARG A 98 10.87 -9.48 -1.60
N VAL A 99 10.09 -10.49 -1.23
CA VAL A 99 10.57 -11.88 -1.18
C VAL A 99 11.11 -12.20 -2.57
N LYS A 100 12.42 -12.44 -2.65
CA LYS A 100 13.05 -12.89 -3.90
C LYS A 100 12.45 -14.25 -4.21
N THR A 101 11.69 -14.35 -5.29
CA THR A 101 11.47 -15.65 -5.94
C THR A 101 12.84 -16.25 -6.24
N PRO A 102 13.08 -17.55 -5.96
CA PRO A 102 14.29 -18.21 -6.40
C PRO A 102 14.22 -18.41 -7.91
N SER A 103 14.35 -17.32 -8.67
CA SER A 103 14.52 -17.37 -10.12
C SER A 103 16.02 -17.42 -10.42
N SER A 104 16.43 -18.58 -10.91
CA SER A 104 17.66 -18.88 -11.64
C SER A 104 18.41 -17.67 -12.21
N THR A 105 19.71 -17.67 -11.94
CA THR A 105 20.76 -16.85 -12.56
C THR A 105 20.70 -15.36 -12.24
N ALA A 106 21.37 -14.99 -11.15
CA ALA A 106 21.78 -13.62 -10.87
C ALA A 106 22.63 -13.09 -12.04
N ARG A 107 22.01 -12.39 -12.98
CA ARG A 107 22.75 -11.51 -13.89
C ARG A 107 23.23 -10.35 -13.01
N GLN A 108 24.51 -10.42 -12.62
CA GLN A 108 25.20 -9.32 -11.95
C GLN A 108 24.93 -8.05 -12.74
N ARG A 109 24.11 -7.15 -12.20
CA ARG A 109 24.11 -5.76 -12.66
C ARG A 109 25.42 -5.19 -12.17
N THR A 110 26.36 -5.01 -13.09
CA THR A 110 27.57 -4.21 -12.89
C THR A 110 27.14 -2.87 -12.29
N ALA A 111 27.56 -2.61 -11.06
CA ALA A 111 27.44 -1.31 -10.45
C ALA A 111 28.27 -0.34 -11.28
N CYS A 112 27.63 0.67 -11.90
CA CYS A 112 28.35 1.85 -12.34
C CYS A 112 29.02 2.46 -11.10
N THR A 113 30.35 2.40 -11.08
CA THR A 113 31.20 3.02 -10.09
C THR A 113 31.04 4.54 -10.15
N ALA A 114 30.27 5.12 -9.22
CA ALA A 114 30.42 6.52 -8.87
C ALA A 114 31.74 6.65 -8.10
N SER A 115 32.79 6.99 -8.85
CA SER A 115 34.08 7.39 -8.32
C SER A 115 33.95 8.68 -7.52
N ALA A 116 34.68 8.72 -6.40
CA ALA A 116 35.11 9.87 -5.62
C ALA A 116 34.11 10.49 -4.63
N LEU A 117 34.23 10.07 -3.36
CA LEU A 117 34.57 10.94 -2.23
C LEU A 117 35.12 10.07 -1.08
N LYS A 118 36.33 10.38 -0.61
CA LYS A 118 37.09 9.65 0.43
C LYS A 118 36.49 9.87 1.84
N PRO A 119 36.79 9.00 2.81
CA PRO A 119 36.00 8.76 4.01
C PRO A 119 36.47 9.56 5.23
N LEU A 120 35.57 9.82 6.18
CA LEU A 120 35.93 10.12 7.57
C LEU A 120 35.03 9.31 8.53
N ALA A 121 35.69 8.31 9.13
CA ALA A 121 35.54 7.74 10.47
C ALA A 121 34.16 7.38 11.07
N SER A 122 34.05 6.08 11.37
CA SER A 122 33.67 5.50 12.66
C SER A 122 32.19 5.49 13.10
N SER A 123 31.50 4.42 12.74
CA SER A 123 30.88 3.51 13.73
C SER A 123 30.40 2.24 13.03
N ALA A 124 31.14 1.15 13.21
CA ALA A 124 30.74 -0.16 12.73
C ALA A 124 29.62 -0.71 13.63
N ALA A 125 28.37 -0.36 13.33
CA ALA A 125 27.23 -1.05 13.91
C ALA A 125 27.13 -2.43 13.24
N LEU A 126 27.40 -3.48 14.02
CA LEU A 126 27.26 -4.88 13.64
C LEU A 126 25.91 -5.12 12.95
N CYS A 127 25.96 -5.46 11.65
CA CYS A 127 24.84 -6.01 10.92
C CYS A 127 24.54 -7.41 11.48
N ARG A 128 23.73 -7.49 12.55
CA ARG A 128 23.23 -8.75 13.06
C ARG A 128 22.23 -9.32 12.04
N ARG A 129 22.61 -10.46 11.47
CA ARG A 129 21.79 -11.33 10.64
C ARG A 129 20.50 -11.68 11.38
N TRP A 130 19.38 -11.06 11.03
CA TRP A 130 18.07 -11.49 11.47
C TRP A 130 17.78 -12.85 10.84
N LYS A 131 17.68 -13.90 11.67
CA LYS A 131 17.11 -15.18 11.23
C LYS A 131 15.64 -14.91 10.92
N THR A 132 15.25 -15.07 9.67
CA THR A 132 13.86 -15.00 9.22
C THR A 132 13.04 -16.04 9.98
N GLY A 133 12.19 -15.60 10.91
CA GLY A 133 11.19 -16.42 11.54
C GLY A 133 10.17 -16.90 10.50
N ASN A 134 9.73 -18.15 10.63
CA ASN A 134 8.69 -18.76 9.82
C ASN A 134 7.33 -18.08 10.14
N TRP A 135 7.03 -16.98 9.46
CA TRP A 135 5.67 -16.45 9.46
C TRP A 135 4.85 -17.25 8.44
N THR A 136 4.15 -18.27 8.94
CA THR A 136 3.07 -18.90 8.19
C THR A 136 1.84 -18.03 8.34
N TYR A 137 1.40 -17.38 7.26
CA TYR A 137 0.05 -16.84 7.20
C TYR A 137 -0.91 -18.03 7.25
N ARG A 138 -1.55 -18.29 8.40
CA ARG A 138 -2.74 -19.15 8.43
C ARG A 138 -3.84 -18.39 7.70
N ALA A 139 -4.20 -18.87 6.51
CA ALA A 139 -5.49 -18.56 5.94
C ALA A 139 -6.55 -19.02 6.95
N PHE A 140 -7.34 -18.08 7.48
CA PHE A 140 -8.52 -18.44 8.27
C PHE A 140 -9.51 -19.15 7.33
N PRO A 141 -10.12 -20.28 7.74
CA PRO A 141 -11.11 -20.97 6.92
C PRO A 141 -12.30 -20.07 6.64
N THR A 142 -12.72 -20.05 5.37
CA THR A 142 -13.81 -19.25 4.79
C THR A 142 -15.21 -19.81 5.08
N SER A 143 -15.48 -20.19 6.32
CA SER A 143 -16.83 -20.60 6.71
C SER A 143 -17.23 -19.96 8.04
N TRP A 144 -17.64 -18.70 7.96
CA TRP A 144 -18.64 -18.20 8.88
C TRP A 144 -19.99 -18.55 8.27
N THR A 145 -20.53 -19.71 8.64
CA THR A 145 -21.97 -19.96 8.52
C THR A 145 -22.68 -19.00 9.48
N ALA A 146 -23.67 -18.29 8.93
CA ALA A 146 -24.54 -17.35 9.64
C ALA A 146 -25.32 -18.03 10.79
#